data_AF-A0A7C7EH15-F1
#
_entry.id   AF-A0A7C7EH15-F1
#
_cell.length_a   1.000
_cell.length_b   1.000
_cell.length_c   1.000
_cell.angle_alpha   90.00
_cell.angle_beta   90.00
_cell.angle_gamma   90.00
#
_symmetry.space_group_name_H-M   'P 1'
#
loop_
_entity.id
_entity.type
_entity.pdbx_description
1 polymer ?
#
loop_
_entity_poly.entity_id
_entity_poly.type
_entity_poly.pdbx_seq_one_letter_code
_entity_poly.pdbx_strand_id
1 'polypeptide(L)'
;MTPSIKKHLDVFKSTYHNLINSQDDFTIRKIILDLCLYLENSFLLDKAYLKKYPIFLTCEANKVCIKDQSIDDLLTFLTIIYRIDYVDSNSDAFLMYYKNGMILSILDEIIHKMELL
;
A
#
# COMPACT_ATOMS: atom_id res chain seq x y z
N MET A 1 8.42 19.56 -4.36
CA MET A 1 7.82 19.00 -3.13
C MET A 1 7.35 20.01 -2.06
N THR A 2 6.04 20.05 -1.76
CA THR A 2 5.45 20.82 -0.63
C THR A 2 5.70 20.13 0.73
N PRO A 3 5.56 20.83 1.87
CA PRO A 3 5.73 20.21 3.20
C PRO A 3 4.81 18.99 3.45
N SER A 4 3.59 19.01 2.89
CA SER A 4 2.65 17.89 3.00
C SER A 4 3.11 16.67 2.21
N ILE A 5 3.56 16.86 0.96
CA ILE A 5 4.05 15.76 0.12
C ILE A 5 5.29 15.14 0.75
N LYS A 6 6.20 15.96 1.29
CA LYS A 6 7.40 15.49 2.01
C LYS A 6 7.03 14.60 3.20
N LYS A 7 6.05 15.03 4.02
CA LYS A 7 5.57 14.25 5.16
C LYS A 7 5.08 12.86 4.74
N HIS A 8 4.28 12.78 3.67
CA HIS A 8 3.77 11.50 3.16
C HIS A 8 4.88 10.61 2.64
N LEU A 9 5.81 11.18 1.86
CA LEU A 9 6.97 10.48 1.33
C LEU A 9 7.84 9.87 2.44
N ASP A 10 8.12 10.65 3.50
CA ASP A 10 8.92 10.19 4.64
C ASP A 10 8.25 9.01 5.37
N VAL A 11 6.91 9.02 5.50
CA VAL A 11 6.17 7.88 6.07
C VAL A 11 6.28 6.66 5.16
N PHE A 12 6.04 6.80 3.85
CA PHE A 12 6.13 5.65 2.93
C PHE A 12 7.52 5.03 2.90
N LYS A 13 8.58 5.84 2.89
CA LYS A 13 9.98 5.38 2.98
C LYS A 13 10.25 4.62 4.28
N SER A 14 9.81 5.18 5.40
CA SER A 14 9.95 4.54 6.72
C SER A 14 9.22 3.20 6.77
N THR A 15 7.96 3.16 6.32
CA THR A 15 7.17 1.92 6.26
C THR A 15 7.83 0.88 5.37
N TYR A 16 8.27 1.24 4.16
CA TYR A 16 8.97 0.33 3.25
C TYR A 16 10.24 -0.24 3.90
N HIS A 17 11.06 0.63 4.50
CA HIS A 17 12.28 0.22 5.18
C HIS A 17 12.00 -0.74 6.36
N ASN A 18 10.96 -0.46 7.15
CA ASN A 18 10.60 -1.33 8.26
C ASN A 18 10.12 -2.70 7.76
N LEU A 19 9.34 -2.73 6.68
CA LEU A 19 8.85 -3.97 6.08
C LEU A 19 9.99 -4.85 5.56
N ILE A 20 10.92 -4.32 4.76
CA ILE A 20 12.02 -5.13 4.19
C ILE A 20 12.98 -5.70 5.25
N ASN A 21 13.03 -5.09 6.44
CA ASN A 21 13.91 -5.51 7.54
C ASN A 21 13.17 -6.35 8.59
N SER A 22 11.86 -6.54 8.47
CA SER A 22 11.07 -7.34 9.41
C SER A 22 11.02 -8.81 8.98
N GLN A 23 11.17 -9.71 9.94
CA GLN A 23 11.14 -11.16 9.69
C GLN A 23 9.96 -11.88 10.36
N ASP A 24 9.34 -11.28 11.38
CA ASP A 24 8.21 -11.89 12.07
C ASP A 24 6.86 -11.35 11.56
N ASP A 25 5.96 -12.29 11.32
CA ASP A 25 4.62 -12.05 10.77
C ASP A 25 3.79 -11.07 11.63
N PHE A 26 3.97 -11.09 12.95
CA PHE A 26 3.24 -10.19 13.85
C PHE A 26 3.65 -8.72 13.63
N THR A 27 4.96 -8.45 13.59
CA THR A 27 5.50 -7.11 13.33
C THR A 27 5.14 -6.62 11.95
N ILE A 28 5.25 -7.48 10.92
CA ILE A 28 4.82 -7.15 9.55
C ILE A 28 3.36 -6.72 9.54
N ARG A 29 2.47 -7.51 10.15
CA ARG A 29 1.04 -7.20 10.20
C ARG A 29 0.79 -5.86 10.89
N LYS A 30 1.48 -5.60 12.00
CA LYS A 30 1.40 -4.34 12.73
C LYS A 30 1.85 -3.16 11.86
N ILE A 31 2.97 -3.26 11.16
CA ILE A 31 3.47 -2.20 10.27
C ILE A 31 2.47 -1.87 9.16
N ILE A 32 1.86 -2.90 8.55
CA ILE A 32 0.85 -2.71 7.50
C ILE A 32 -0.43 -2.07 8.08
N LEU A 33 -0.86 -2.50 9.26
CA LEU A 33 -1.99 -1.88 9.96
C LEU A 33 -1.73 -0.40 10.27
N ASP A 34 -0.54 -0.08 10.80
CA ASP A 34 -0.14 1.30 11.10
C ASP A 34 -0.12 2.17 9.82
N LEU A 35 0.31 1.59 8.68
CA LEU A 35 0.20 2.24 7.37
C LEU A 35 -1.26 2.52 6.99
N CYS A 36 -2.16 1.54 7.12
CA CYS A 36 -3.57 1.71 6.79
C CYS A 36 -4.24 2.79 7.67
N LEU A 37 -3.97 2.78 8.97
CA LEU A 37 -4.44 3.81 9.90
C LEU A 37 -3.89 5.19 9.56
N TYR A 38 -2.63 5.28 9.12
CA TYR A 38 -2.05 6.52 8.64
C TYR A 38 -2.78 7.05 7.39
N LEU A 39 -3.07 6.19 6.42
CA LEU A 39 -3.80 6.55 5.20
C LEU A 39 -5.21 7.06 5.55
N GLU A 40 -5.89 6.41 6.49
CA GLU A 40 -7.22 6.81 6.97
C GLU A 40 -7.19 8.21 7.62
N ASN A 41 -6.29 8.41 8.57
CA ASN A 41 -6.14 9.68 9.29
C ASN A 41 -5.64 10.83 8.41
N SER A 42 -5.00 10.51 7.29
CA SER A 42 -4.50 11.49 6.31
C SER A 42 -5.45 11.72 5.15
N PHE A 43 -6.65 11.13 5.16
CA PHE A 43 -7.64 11.20 4.08
C PHE A 43 -7.12 10.69 2.71
N LEU A 44 -6.22 9.71 2.74
CA LEU A 44 -5.61 9.11 1.55
C LEU A 44 -6.30 7.81 1.11
N LEU A 45 -7.27 7.30 1.88
CA LEU A 45 -8.07 6.14 1.49
C LEU A 45 -9.11 6.52 0.42
N ASP A 46 -9.19 5.72 -0.64
CA ASP A 46 -10.22 5.87 -1.66
C ASP A 46 -11.54 5.19 -1.24
N LYS A 47 -12.59 5.98 -1.05
CA LYS A 47 -13.94 5.47 -0.74
C LYS A 47 -14.62 4.81 -1.94
N ALA A 48 -14.16 5.09 -3.17
CA ALA A 48 -14.67 4.55 -4.41
C ALA A 48 -13.80 3.39 -4.96
N TYR A 49 -13.01 2.74 -4.09
CA TYR A 49 -12.03 1.72 -4.45
C TYR A 49 -12.55 0.58 -5.34
N LEU A 50 -13.85 0.24 -5.23
CA LEU A 50 -14.50 -0.80 -6.04
C LEU A 50 -14.37 -0.54 -7.54
N LYS A 51 -14.29 0.72 -7.98
CA LYS A 51 -14.09 1.08 -9.39
C LYS A 51 -12.73 0.66 -9.92
N LYS A 52 -11.73 0.56 -9.03
CA LYS A 52 -10.35 0.19 -9.35
C LYS A 52 -10.05 -1.29 -9.08
N TYR A 53 -11.00 -2.03 -8.51
CA TYR A 53 -10.85 -3.45 -8.22
C TYR A 53 -10.46 -4.30 -9.45
N PRO A 54 -11.02 -4.09 -10.67
CA PRO A 54 -10.57 -4.84 -11.86
C PRO A 54 -9.10 -4.60 -12.22
N ILE A 55 -8.62 -3.36 -12.04
CA ILE A 55 -7.23 -2.99 -12.31
C ILE A 55 -6.31 -3.59 -11.24
N PHE A 56 -6.74 -3.57 -9.97
CA PHE A 56 -6.06 -4.23 -8.88
C PHE A 56 -5.86 -5.72 -9.16
N LEU A 57 -6.91 -6.46 -9.56
CA LEU A 57 -6.79 -7.88 -9.93
C LEU A 57 -5.84 -8.11 -11.09
N THR A 58 -5.81 -7.20 -12.07
CA THR A 58 -4.86 -7.26 -13.18
C THR A 58 -3.42 -7.13 -12.68
N CYS A 59 -3.16 -6.21 -11.76
CA CYS A 59 -1.85 -5.99 -11.15
C CYS A 59 -1.46 -7.10 -10.17
N GLU A 60 -2.44 -7.71 -9.50
CA GLU A 60 -2.24 -8.90 -8.66
C GLU A 60 -1.75 -10.09 -9.49
N ALA A 61 -2.37 -10.33 -10.65
CA ALA A 61 -1.97 -11.37 -11.58
C ALA A 61 -0.63 -11.05 -12.29
N ASN A 62 -0.36 -9.77 -12.57
CA ASN A 62 0.87 -9.30 -13.21
C ASN A 62 1.41 -8.03 -12.56
N LYS A 63 2.38 -8.19 -11.66
CA LYS A 63 2.98 -7.08 -10.90
C LYS A 63 3.68 -6.04 -11.77
N VAL A 64 4.05 -6.36 -13.00
CA VAL A 64 4.65 -5.38 -13.93
C VAL A 64 3.70 -4.20 -14.15
N CYS A 65 2.39 -4.44 -14.15
CA CYS A 65 1.37 -3.42 -14.36
C CYS A 65 1.31 -2.36 -13.25
N ILE A 66 1.90 -2.62 -12.06
CA ILE A 66 1.97 -1.66 -10.95
C ILE A 66 2.68 -0.37 -11.37
N LYS A 67 3.76 -0.50 -12.17
CA LYS A 67 4.59 0.63 -12.61
C LYS A 67 3.82 1.63 -13.47
N ASP A 68 2.82 1.16 -14.19
CA ASP A 68 2.02 1.95 -15.11
C ASP A 68 0.89 2.73 -14.40
N GLN A 69 0.64 2.46 -13.11
CA GLN A 69 -0.47 3.07 -12.38
C GLN A 69 -0.12 4.46 -11.85
N SER A 70 -1.14 5.30 -11.63
CA SER A 70 -0.95 6.60 -10.97
C SER A 70 -0.74 6.45 -9.46
N ILE A 71 -0.22 7.48 -8.78
CA ILE A 71 -0.12 7.48 -7.31
C ILE A 71 -1.50 7.23 -6.67
N ASP A 72 -2.56 7.85 -7.21
CA ASP A 72 -3.93 7.68 -6.71
C ASP A 72 -4.42 6.23 -6.85
N ASP A 73 -4.11 5.58 -7.97
CA ASP A 73 -4.44 4.16 -8.19
C ASP A 73 -3.68 3.26 -7.21
N LEU A 74 -2.40 3.55 -6.97
CA LEU A 74 -1.56 2.79 -6.04
C LEU A 74 -2.03 2.94 -4.58
N LEU A 75 -2.43 4.15 -4.17
CA LEU A 75 -3.08 4.39 -2.87
C LEU A 75 -4.43 3.65 -2.77
N THR A 76 -5.16 3.58 -3.88
CA THR A 76 -6.39 2.80 -3.96
C THR A 76 -6.12 1.30 -3.79
N PHE A 77 -5.02 0.77 -4.31
CA PHE A 77 -4.64 -0.64 -4.11
C PHE A 77 -4.35 -0.94 -2.64
N LEU A 78 -3.65 -0.05 -1.92
CA LEU A 78 -3.49 -0.18 -0.47
C LEU A 78 -4.84 -0.15 0.26
N THR A 79 -5.78 0.68 -0.21
CA THR A 79 -7.15 0.72 0.33
C THR A 79 -7.89 -0.60 0.10
N ILE A 80 -7.74 -1.23 -1.08
CA ILE A 80 -8.35 -2.53 -1.38
C ILE A 80 -7.81 -3.60 -0.42
N ILE A 81 -6.49 -3.69 -0.25
CA ILE A 81 -5.85 -4.66 0.65
C ILE A 81 -6.36 -4.47 2.09
N TYR A 82 -6.46 -3.21 2.56
CA TYR A 82 -7.04 -2.89 3.86
C TYR A 82 -8.48 -3.38 3.99
N ARG A 83 -9.30 -3.18 2.97
CA ARG A 83 -10.71 -3.59 3.01
C ARG A 83 -10.87 -5.11 2.99
N ILE A 84 -10.00 -5.85 2.30
CA ILE A 84 -10.01 -7.31 2.33
C ILE A 84 -9.71 -7.82 3.75
N ASP A 85 -8.64 -7.33 4.39
CA ASP A 85 -8.27 -7.75 5.76
C ASP A 85 -9.32 -7.31 6.80
N TYR A 86 -9.94 -6.13 6.61
CA TYR A 86 -10.98 -5.63 7.50
C TYR A 86 -12.28 -6.44 7.45
N VAL A 87 -12.70 -6.87 6.25
CA VAL A 87 -13.93 -7.64 6.06
C VAL A 87 -13.77 -9.07 6.55
N ASP A 88 -12.59 -9.66 6.36
CA ASP A 88 -12.26 -10.98 6.87
C ASP A 88 -10.89 -10.94 7.54
N SER A 89 -10.88 -10.77 8.87
CA SER A 89 -9.65 -10.75 9.66
C SER A 89 -8.92 -12.10 9.68
N ASN A 90 -9.55 -13.18 9.23
CA ASN A 90 -8.95 -14.50 9.00
C ASN A 90 -8.33 -14.64 7.60
N SER A 91 -8.60 -13.72 6.67
CA SER A 91 -8.07 -13.77 5.30
C SER A 91 -6.55 -13.57 5.26
N ASP A 92 -5.98 -13.01 6.32
CA ASP A 92 -4.56 -12.68 6.46
C ASP A 92 -3.99 -11.96 5.22
N ALA A 93 -4.83 -11.11 4.64
CA ALA A 93 -4.56 -10.44 3.38
C ALA A 93 -3.28 -9.59 3.48
N PHE A 94 -3.05 -8.96 4.63
CA PHE A 94 -1.80 -8.25 4.88
C PHE A 94 -0.56 -9.12 4.68
N LEU A 95 -0.53 -10.31 5.29
CA LEU A 95 0.62 -11.20 5.14
C LEU A 95 0.66 -11.84 3.76
N MET A 96 -0.48 -12.16 3.15
CA MET A 96 -0.55 -12.69 1.79
C MET A 96 0.06 -11.72 0.77
N TYR A 97 -0.37 -10.45 0.79
CA TYR A 97 0.10 -9.41 -0.13
C TYR A 97 1.51 -8.88 0.21
N TYR A 98 1.94 -9.02 1.46
CA TYR A 98 3.34 -8.81 1.82
C TYR A 98 4.23 -9.92 1.27
N LYS A 99 3.91 -11.19 1.56
CA LYS A 99 4.71 -12.37 1.17
C LYS A 99 4.80 -12.53 -0.34
N ASN A 100 3.75 -12.15 -1.07
CA ASN A 100 3.80 -12.15 -2.54
C ASN A 100 4.54 -10.92 -3.11
N GLY A 101 4.93 -9.94 -2.30
CA GLY A 101 5.68 -8.74 -2.69
C GLY A 101 4.83 -7.60 -3.27
N MET A 102 3.51 -7.70 -3.27
CA MET A 102 2.62 -6.67 -3.83
C MET A 102 2.65 -5.39 -3.00
N ILE A 103 2.57 -5.46 -1.66
CA ILE A 103 2.63 -4.26 -0.80
C ILE A 103 3.96 -3.52 -1.00
N LEU A 104 5.07 -4.24 -1.04
CA LEU A 104 6.40 -3.65 -1.27
C LEU A 104 6.49 -3.01 -2.66
N SER A 105 5.98 -3.66 -3.70
CA SER A 105 5.99 -3.13 -5.06
C SER A 105 5.15 -1.85 -5.18
N ILE A 106 3.99 -1.80 -4.50
CA ILE A 106 3.13 -0.62 -4.46
C ILE A 106 3.84 0.53 -3.75
N LEU A 107 4.44 0.28 -2.58
CA LEU A 107 5.14 1.29 -1.80
C LEU A 107 6.36 1.85 -2.54
N ASP A 108 7.19 0.98 -3.12
CA ASP A 108 8.36 1.38 -3.91
C ASP A 108 7.96 2.32 -5.06
N GLU A 109 6.89 1.96 -5.77
CA GLU A 109 6.41 2.75 -6.90
C GLU A 109 5.76 4.08 -6.46
N ILE A 110 5.04 4.11 -5.33
CA ILE A 110 4.55 5.36 -4.73
C ILE A 110 5.72 6.27 -4.37
N ILE A 111 6.74 5.74 -3.68
CA ILE A 111 7.93 6.49 -3.27
C ILE A 111 8.61 7.07 -4.51
N HIS A 112 8.88 6.22 -5.52
CA HIS A 112 9.53 6.63 -6.76
C HIS A 112 8.79 7.76 -7.45
N LYS A 113 7.48 7.64 -7.65
CA LYS A 113 6.67 8.67 -8.32
C LYS A 113 6.59 9.96 -7.50
N MET A 114 6.49 9.87 -6.18
CA MET A 114 6.43 11.05 -5.32
C MET A 114 7.75 11.82 -5.27
N GLU A 115 8.90 11.15 -5.41
CA GLU A 115 10.21 11.81 -5.52
C GLU A 115 10.35 12.65 -6.79
N LEU A 116 9.53 12.39 -7.81
CA LEU A 116 9.51 13.14 -9.07
C LEU A 116 8.60 14.39 -9.02
N LEU A 117 7.94 14.69 -7.88
CA LEU A 117 7.00 15.82 -7.67
C LEU A 117 7.62 17.04 -6.94
#